data_AF-A0A8H2ZWP5-F1
#
_entry.id   AF-A0A8H2ZWP5-F1
#
_cell.length_a   1.000
_cell.length_b   1.000
_cell.length_c   1.000
_cell.angle_alpha   90.00
_cell.angle_beta   90.00
_cell.angle_gamma   90.00
#
_symmetry.space_group_name_H-M   'P 1'
#
loop_
_entity.id
_entity.type
_entity.pdbx_description
1 polymer ?
#
loop_
_entity_poly.entity_id
_entity_poly.type
_entity_poly.pdbx_seq_one_letter_code
_entity_poly.pdbx_strand_id
1 'polypeptide(L)'
;MDQSPPPSYSSLSPKSPSTRAPSVISARSSSTGSNKSLATSSSKASLASKVKGLVGHRRSPPDYPSDPVYPSLFDDTADIRASSAAMQDILANLMISVKNFQCPSKLDFSAGTENPMLLVNNQTNESFISQLCNLNELRLQLSSVRTYGVVELIDMKERVQMSIDRVLQKMQERQLELHEQYMISHMHDDTATVLETLHTSVRASAKRFWYPDELEFSHEAKNRLAETGKNRRFIAQFDRINEFKAELNKVDVRGDPELEAQHKVVSIAIGECYQSLKAHQRKVYDNLKYPKRSNTV
;
A
#
# COMPACT_ATOMS: atom_id res chain seq x y z
N MET A 1 61.03 6.98 17.84
CA MET A 1 60.64 8.36 17.51
C MET A 1 60.12 8.31 16.09
N ASP A 2 58.81 8.35 15.94
CA ASP A 2 58.16 8.51 14.64
C ASP A 2 56.88 9.29 14.92
N GLN A 3 56.91 10.59 14.59
CA GLN A 3 55.84 11.54 14.84
C GLN A 3 55.04 11.70 13.54
N SER A 4 53.82 11.18 13.51
CA SER A 4 52.82 11.53 12.49
C SER A 4 51.88 12.61 13.05
N PRO A 5 51.60 13.69 12.31
CA PRO A 5 50.80 14.82 12.78
C PRO A 5 49.26 14.59 12.67
N PRO A 6 48.45 15.41 13.37
CA PRO A 6 46.99 15.27 13.46
C PRO A 6 46.23 16.00 12.31
N PRO A 7 44.88 15.90 12.22
CA PRO A 7 44.14 16.04 10.97
C PRO A 7 43.75 17.49 10.64
N SER A 8 43.69 17.80 9.34
CA SER A 8 43.16 19.08 8.84
C SER A 8 41.65 19.00 8.62
N TYR A 9 40.95 19.90 9.32
CA TYR A 9 39.57 20.28 9.03
C TYR A 9 39.53 21.22 7.82
N SER A 10 38.56 21.02 6.92
CA SER A 10 38.00 22.10 6.09
C SER A 10 36.57 21.77 5.68
N SER A 11 35.67 22.64 6.13
CA SER A 11 34.25 22.77 5.85
C SER A 11 33.98 23.72 4.67
N LEU A 12 32.73 23.70 4.17
CA LEU A 12 32.07 24.61 3.20
C LEU A 12 32.26 24.19 1.73
N SER A 13 31.26 24.05 0.85
CA SER A 13 29.80 24.22 0.86
C SER A 13 29.26 23.53 -0.43
N PRO A 14 27.95 23.20 -0.52
CA PRO A 14 27.39 22.43 -1.63
C PRO A 14 27.06 23.30 -2.85
N LYS A 15 27.39 22.80 -4.05
CA LYS A 15 26.94 23.35 -5.34
C LYS A 15 25.76 22.52 -5.86
N SER A 16 24.60 23.16 -5.91
CA SER A 16 23.41 22.69 -6.62
C SER A 16 23.52 22.93 -8.13
N PRO A 17 22.95 22.04 -8.95
CA PRO A 17 22.22 22.43 -10.16
C PRO A 17 20.80 21.85 -10.10
N SER A 18 19.75 22.65 -9.88
CA SER A 18 18.99 23.39 -10.90
C SER A 18 18.70 22.59 -12.16
N THR A 19 17.53 21.94 -12.23
CA THR A 19 16.79 21.68 -13.48
C THR A 19 15.29 21.55 -13.19
N ARG A 20 14.61 22.71 -13.24
CA ARG A 20 13.36 23.00 -13.97
C ARG A 20 12.37 21.84 -14.23
N ALA A 21 11.28 21.79 -13.44
CA ALA A 21 10.01 21.18 -13.82
C ALA A 21 9.04 22.27 -14.35
N PRO A 22 8.18 22.01 -15.35
CA PRO A 22 7.17 22.97 -15.76
C PRO A 22 5.89 22.79 -14.93
N SER A 23 5.46 23.88 -14.27
CA SER A 23 4.14 24.04 -13.68
C SER A 23 3.14 24.48 -14.75
N VAL A 24 1.97 23.83 -14.81
CA VAL A 24 0.81 24.31 -15.56
C VAL A 24 -0.19 24.88 -14.56
N ILE A 25 -0.49 26.18 -14.69
CA ILE A 25 -1.49 26.93 -13.93
C ILE A 25 -2.68 27.25 -14.85
N SER A 26 -3.87 27.28 -14.24
CA SER A 26 -5.15 27.89 -14.68
C SER A 26 -6.03 27.09 -15.65
N ALA A 27 -7.36 27.05 -15.52
CA ALA A 27 -8.26 28.00 -14.86
C ALA A 27 -9.53 27.35 -14.26
N ARG A 28 -9.97 27.94 -13.14
CA ARG A 28 -11.36 27.92 -12.67
C ARG A 28 -12.24 28.73 -13.62
N SER A 29 -13.46 28.29 -13.88
CA SER A 29 -14.58 29.18 -14.22
C SER A 29 -15.89 28.54 -13.75
N SER A 30 -16.58 29.26 -12.90
CA SER A 30 -17.90 28.94 -12.38
C SER A 30 -18.96 29.86 -12.98
N SER A 31 -20.12 29.26 -13.28
CA SER A 31 -21.49 29.81 -13.25
C SER A 31 -21.96 30.82 -14.32
N THR A 32 -23.10 30.46 -14.92
CA THR A 32 -24.43 31.14 -14.88
C THR A 32 -25.01 31.39 -16.26
N GLY A 33 -26.27 31.01 -16.49
CA GLY A 33 -27.07 31.57 -17.59
C GLY A 33 -28.20 30.67 -18.09
N SER A 34 -29.27 30.55 -17.31
CA SER A 34 -30.58 30.14 -17.80
C SER A 34 -31.06 31.06 -18.93
N ASN A 35 -31.77 30.51 -19.93
CA ASN A 35 -32.90 31.17 -20.57
C ASN A 35 -33.87 30.15 -21.18
N LYS A 36 -35.13 30.58 -21.20
CA LYS A 36 -36.39 29.84 -21.23
C LYS A 36 -37.21 30.34 -22.44
N SER A 37 -37.79 29.45 -23.25
CA SER A 37 -38.98 29.67 -24.14
C SER A 37 -39.27 28.34 -24.88
N LEU A 38 -40.42 27.64 -24.74
CA LEU A 38 -41.81 27.91 -25.21
C LEU A 38 -41.87 28.48 -26.64
N ALA A 39 -42.68 28.02 -27.60
CA ALA A 39 -43.64 26.93 -27.78
C ALA A 39 -44.15 27.00 -29.25
N THR A 40 -45.03 26.05 -29.65
CA THR A 40 -45.94 26.07 -30.83
C THR A 40 -45.30 25.67 -32.17
N SER A 41 -45.91 24.98 -33.14
CA SER A 41 -47.27 24.42 -33.35
C SER A 41 -47.14 23.24 -34.35
N SER A 42 -47.82 22.11 -34.13
CA SER A 42 -48.97 21.62 -34.90
C SER A 42 -49.15 22.16 -36.34
N SER A 43 -49.05 21.28 -37.34
CA SER A 43 -50.15 21.03 -38.30
C SER A 43 -49.91 19.78 -39.16
N LYS A 44 -50.89 18.87 -39.12
CA LYS A 44 -51.21 17.87 -40.16
C LYS A 44 -52.21 18.51 -41.12
N ALA A 45 -52.12 18.26 -42.42
CA ALA A 45 -53.27 17.92 -43.26
C ALA A 45 -52.87 17.45 -44.67
N SER A 46 -53.49 16.34 -45.05
CA SER A 46 -53.64 15.73 -46.36
C SER A 46 -54.27 16.67 -47.39
N LEU A 47 -54.02 16.44 -48.69
CA LEU A 47 -55.11 16.28 -49.67
C LEU A 47 -54.59 15.71 -50.99
N ALA A 48 -55.22 14.61 -51.40
CA ALA A 48 -55.11 13.99 -52.70
C ALA A 48 -55.84 14.81 -53.77
N SER A 49 -55.35 14.78 -55.00
CA SER A 49 -56.23 14.82 -56.18
C SER A 49 -55.63 14.01 -57.33
N LYS A 50 -56.54 13.45 -58.09
CA LYS A 50 -56.42 12.29 -58.98
C LYS A 50 -56.76 12.80 -60.38
N VAL A 51 -55.88 12.62 -61.36
CA VAL A 51 -56.25 12.76 -62.78
C VAL A 51 -55.74 11.56 -63.56
N LYS A 52 -56.69 10.87 -64.20
CA LYS A 52 -56.55 9.73 -65.10
C LYS A 52 -56.53 10.26 -66.54
N GLY A 53 -55.72 9.68 -67.43
CA GLY A 53 -55.93 9.83 -68.88
C GLY A 53 -54.81 9.38 -69.81
N LEU A 54 -54.91 8.12 -70.27
CA LEU A 54 -54.72 7.62 -71.65
C LEU A 54 -53.38 7.78 -72.42
N VAL A 55 -52.69 6.63 -72.49
CA VAL A 55 -52.11 5.91 -73.66
C VAL A 55 -51.61 6.70 -74.87
N GLY A 56 -50.32 6.52 -75.18
CA GLY A 56 -49.73 6.72 -76.51
C GLY A 56 -48.38 6.00 -76.65
N HIS A 57 -48.34 4.92 -77.43
CA HIS A 57 -47.14 4.21 -77.87
C HIS A 57 -46.13 5.15 -78.57
N ARG A 58 -44.83 5.06 -78.23
CA ARG A 58 -43.73 4.82 -79.21
C ARG A 58 -42.33 4.80 -78.57
N ARG A 59 -41.64 3.68 -78.85
CA ARG A 59 -40.20 3.53 -79.18
C ARG A 59 -39.15 3.80 -78.10
N SER A 60 -38.62 2.71 -77.55
CA SER A 60 -37.24 2.57 -77.06
C SER A 60 -36.24 2.91 -78.19
N PRO A 61 -35.12 3.60 -77.88
CA PRO A 61 -33.79 2.96 -77.88
C PRO A 61 -32.73 3.67 -76.99
N PRO A 62 -31.46 3.22 -76.90
CA PRO A 62 -30.89 1.88 -77.03
C PRO A 62 -30.17 1.40 -75.73
N ASP A 63 -29.84 0.11 -75.71
CA ASP A 63 -28.97 -0.54 -74.73
C ASP A 63 -27.62 0.20 -74.59
N TYR A 64 -27.36 0.74 -73.40
CA TYR A 64 -26.02 1.10 -72.98
C TYR A 64 -25.34 -0.14 -72.38
N PRO A 65 -24.08 -0.43 -72.76
CA PRO A 65 -23.29 -1.48 -72.13
C PRO A 65 -23.21 -1.20 -70.63
N SER A 66 -23.47 -2.24 -69.82
CA SER A 66 -23.37 -2.19 -68.38
C SER A 66 -22.05 -1.53 -67.97
N ASP A 67 -22.15 -0.43 -67.21
CA ASP A 67 -20.99 0.12 -66.51
C ASP A 67 -20.32 -1.02 -65.74
N PRO A 68 -18.99 -1.19 -65.85
CA PRO A 68 -18.29 -2.06 -64.92
C PRO A 68 -18.59 -1.53 -63.51
N VAL A 69 -19.19 -2.38 -62.68
CA VAL A 69 -19.34 -2.11 -61.25
C VAL A 69 -17.93 -2.00 -60.68
N TYR A 70 -17.39 -0.79 -60.69
CA TYR A 70 -16.16 -0.47 -59.99
C TYR A 70 -16.41 -0.73 -58.51
N PRO A 71 -15.58 -1.53 -57.82
CA PRO A 71 -15.64 -1.64 -56.36
C PRO A 71 -15.54 -0.23 -55.78
N SER A 72 -16.52 0.16 -54.95
CA SER A 72 -16.51 1.44 -54.25
C SER A 72 -15.18 1.61 -53.51
N LEU A 73 -14.50 2.74 -53.72
CA LEU A 73 -13.25 3.12 -53.07
C LEU A 73 -13.40 3.30 -51.55
N PHE A 74 -14.65 3.36 -51.07
CA PHE A 74 -15.01 3.40 -49.66
C PHE A 74 -15.71 2.07 -49.33
N ASP A 75 -14.90 1.04 -49.09
CA ASP A 75 -15.39 -0.20 -48.51
C ASP A 75 -15.46 -0.04 -46.99
N ASP A 76 -16.41 0.78 -46.52
CA ASP A 76 -16.70 0.96 -45.08
C ASP A 76 -16.96 -0.39 -44.40
N THR A 77 -17.35 -1.41 -45.16
CA THR A 77 -17.56 -2.77 -44.65
C THR A 77 -16.25 -3.53 -44.41
N ALA A 78 -15.17 -3.23 -45.13
CA ALA A 78 -13.83 -3.76 -44.81
C ALA A 78 -13.31 -3.20 -43.49
N ASP A 79 -13.48 -1.89 -43.27
CA ASP A 79 -13.03 -1.22 -42.05
C ASP A 79 -13.81 -1.68 -40.81
N ILE A 80 -15.13 -1.87 -40.94
CA ILE A 80 -15.98 -2.45 -39.88
C ILE A 80 -15.53 -3.88 -39.55
N ARG A 81 -15.25 -4.72 -40.56
CA ARG A 81 -14.75 -6.08 -40.36
C ARG A 81 -13.37 -6.09 -39.70
N ALA A 82 -12.48 -5.20 -40.12
CA ALA A 82 -11.15 -5.07 -39.53
C ALA A 82 -11.22 -4.66 -38.05
N SER A 83 -12.07 -3.70 -37.69
CA SER A 83 -12.32 -3.33 -36.30
C SER A 83 -12.88 -4.49 -35.47
N SER A 84 -13.84 -5.26 -36.02
CA SER A 84 -14.38 -6.43 -35.35
C SER A 84 -13.30 -7.49 -35.09
N ALA A 85 -12.48 -7.80 -36.11
CA ALA A 85 -11.38 -8.75 -35.99
C ALA A 85 -10.34 -8.29 -34.96
N ALA A 86 -9.97 -7.01 -34.93
CA ALA A 86 -9.04 -6.46 -33.95
C ALA A 86 -9.56 -6.63 -32.51
N MET A 87 -10.86 -6.39 -32.26
CA MET A 87 -11.45 -6.62 -30.93
C MET A 87 -11.47 -8.11 -30.55
N GLN A 88 -11.68 -9.01 -31.52
CA GLN A 88 -11.62 -10.45 -31.29
C GLN A 88 -10.19 -10.91 -30.94
N ASP A 89 -9.18 -10.40 -31.63
CA ASP A 89 -7.77 -10.67 -31.35
C ASP A 89 -7.37 -10.17 -29.96
N ILE A 90 -7.78 -8.95 -29.59
CA ILE A 90 -7.54 -8.41 -28.23
C ILE A 90 -8.18 -9.32 -27.18
N LEU A 91 -9.42 -9.76 -27.40
CA LEU A 91 -10.11 -10.67 -26.49
C LEU A 91 -9.39 -12.02 -26.39
N ALA A 92 -8.94 -12.59 -27.51
CA ALA A 92 -8.17 -13.82 -27.53
C ALA A 92 -6.85 -13.69 -26.76
N ASN A 93 -6.12 -12.60 -26.98
CA ASN A 93 -4.88 -12.28 -26.27
C ASN A 93 -5.12 -12.09 -24.76
N LEU A 94 -6.23 -11.45 -24.37
CA LEU A 94 -6.63 -11.36 -22.96
C LEU A 94 -6.83 -12.76 -22.36
N MET A 95 -7.58 -13.64 -23.04
CA MET A 95 -7.82 -14.99 -22.54
C MET A 95 -6.51 -15.80 -22.39
N ILE A 96 -5.61 -15.69 -23.37
CA ILE A 96 -4.29 -16.34 -23.32
C ILE A 96 -3.48 -15.81 -22.14
N SER A 97 -3.44 -14.49 -21.98
CA SER A 97 -2.71 -13.83 -20.90
C SER A 97 -3.24 -14.24 -19.53
N VAL A 98 -4.55 -14.30 -19.34
CA VAL A 98 -5.16 -14.75 -18.08
C VAL A 98 -4.90 -16.23 -17.81
N LYS A 99 -5.01 -17.08 -18.84
CA LYS A 99 -4.83 -18.54 -18.68
C LYS A 99 -3.40 -18.92 -18.34
N ASN A 100 -2.42 -18.23 -18.92
CA ASN A 100 -1.00 -18.55 -18.74
C ASN A 100 -0.39 -17.84 -17.54
N PHE A 101 -1.06 -16.85 -16.97
CA PHE A 101 -0.55 -16.09 -15.85
C PHE A 101 -0.54 -16.93 -14.56
N GLN A 102 0.66 -17.19 -14.06
CA GLN A 102 0.87 -17.71 -12.72
C GLN A 102 1.14 -16.55 -11.78
N CYS A 103 0.16 -16.23 -10.93
CA CYS A 103 0.34 -15.20 -9.92
C CYS A 103 1.41 -15.64 -8.91
N PRO A 104 2.44 -14.81 -8.65
CA PRO A 104 3.37 -15.06 -7.57
C PRO A 104 2.67 -15.24 -6.22
N SER A 105 3.26 -16.08 -5.37
CA SER A 105 2.80 -16.29 -4.00
C SER A 105 3.21 -15.17 -3.05
N LYS A 106 4.22 -14.38 -3.42
CA LYS A 106 4.74 -13.23 -2.68
C LYS A 106 5.16 -12.14 -3.67
N LEU A 107 5.15 -10.90 -3.21
CA LEU A 107 5.66 -9.74 -3.95
C LEU A 107 6.60 -8.95 -3.04
N ASP A 108 7.62 -8.35 -3.64
CA ASP A 108 8.58 -7.50 -2.94
C ASP A 108 8.18 -6.04 -3.08
N PHE A 109 7.87 -5.41 -1.96
CA PHE A 109 7.42 -4.01 -1.91
C PHE A 109 8.58 -3.06 -1.63
N SER A 110 8.52 -1.86 -2.17
CA SER A 110 9.51 -0.81 -1.94
C SER A 110 9.37 -0.24 -0.54
N ALA A 111 10.39 -0.39 0.30
CA ALA A 111 10.45 0.25 1.60
C ALA A 111 10.71 1.76 1.44
N GLY A 112 9.78 2.60 1.89
CA GLY A 112 10.01 4.04 2.04
C GLY A 112 9.56 4.95 0.88
N THR A 113 8.68 4.48 0.00
CA THR A 113 8.05 5.33 -1.02
C THR A 113 6.70 5.89 -0.57
N GLU A 114 6.30 7.06 -1.10
CA GLU A 114 4.97 7.66 -0.86
C GLU A 114 3.82 6.68 -1.20
N ASN A 115 4.09 5.73 -2.08
CA ASN A 115 3.21 4.62 -2.39
C ASN A 115 3.77 3.31 -1.78
N PRO A 116 3.19 2.79 -0.69
CA PRO A 116 3.66 1.56 -0.04
C PRO A 116 3.35 0.30 -0.86
N MET A 117 2.41 0.36 -1.81
CA MET A 117 2.10 -0.74 -2.72
C MET A 117 3.04 -0.79 -3.93
N LEU A 118 4.04 0.08 -4.02
CA LEU A 118 4.96 0.10 -5.15
C LEU A 118 5.83 -1.17 -5.14
N LEU A 119 5.83 -1.86 -6.28
CA LEU A 119 6.62 -3.07 -6.48
C LEU A 119 8.05 -2.72 -6.87
N VAL A 120 9.02 -3.43 -6.29
CA VAL A 120 10.42 -3.36 -6.72
C VAL A 120 10.57 -4.05 -8.07
N ASN A 121 11.35 -3.48 -8.99
CA ASN A 121 11.66 -4.14 -10.25
C ASN A 121 12.72 -5.23 -10.03
N ASN A 122 12.29 -6.45 -9.73
CA ASN A 122 13.14 -7.60 -9.47
C ASN A 122 12.54 -8.90 -10.04
N GLN A 123 13.30 -10.00 -9.93
CA GLN A 123 12.90 -11.31 -10.45
C GLN A 123 11.59 -11.84 -9.83
N THR A 124 11.34 -11.54 -8.54
CA THR A 124 10.13 -11.97 -7.82
C THR A 124 8.86 -11.34 -8.42
N ASN A 125 8.95 -10.04 -8.74
CA ASN A 125 7.81 -9.27 -9.22
C ASN A 125 7.67 -9.26 -10.75
N GLU A 126 8.69 -9.74 -11.48
CA GLU A 126 8.78 -9.64 -12.94
C GLU A 126 7.51 -10.14 -13.64
N SER A 127 7.02 -11.34 -13.29
CA SER A 127 5.84 -11.92 -13.94
C SER A 127 4.57 -11.09 -13.68
N PHE A 128 4.42 -10.57 -12.46
CA PHE A 128 3.28 -9.74 -12.07
C PHE A 128 3.31 -8.38 -12.78
N ILE A 129 4.47 -7.73 -12.81
CA ILE A 129 4.67 -6.45 -13.51
C ILE A 129 4.47 -6.64 -15.02
N SER A 130 5.06 -7.67 -15.61
CA SER A 130 4.90 -7.97 -17.03
C SER A 130 3.44 -8.20 -17.41
N GLN A 131 2.67 -8.89 -16.56
CA GLN A 131 1.25 -9.09 -16.79
C GLN A 131 0.46 -7.78 -16.70
N LEU A 132 0.74 -6.92 -15.73
CA LEU A 132 0.11 -5.59 -15.64
C LEU A 132 0.42 -4.73 -16.88
N CYS A 133 1.67 -4.74 -17.35
CA CYS A 133 2.06 -4.05 -18.57
C CYS A 133 1.29 -4.57 -19.79
N ASN A 134 1.21 -5.89 -19.95
CA ASN A 134 0.48 -6.53 -21.05
C ASN A 134 -1.02 -6.16 -21.04
N LEU A 135 -1.68 -6.20 -19.87
CA LEU A 135 -3.09 -5.81 -19.77
C LEU A 135 -3.35 -4.33 -20.08
N ASN A 136 -2.43 -3.45 -19.66
CA ASN A 136 -2.52 -2.03 -20.00
C ASN A 136 -2.28 -1.78 -21.50
N GLU A 137 -1.41 -2.56 -22.12
CA GLU A 137 -1.19 -2.52 -23.57
C GLU A 137 -2.44 -2.98 -24.33
N LEU A 138 -3.08 -4.08 -23.92
CA LEU A 138 -4.36 -4.52 -24.51
C LEU A 138 -5.46 -3.46 -24.37
N ARG A 139 -5.50 -2.76 -23.22
CA ARG A 139 -6.43 -1.65 -22.98
C ARG A 139 -6.17 -0.48 -23.94
N LEU A 140 -4.91 -0.13 -24.14
CA LEU A 140 -4.50 0.93 -25.07
C LEU A 140 -4.85 0.55 -26.51
N GLN A 141 -4.54 -0.68 -26.94
CA GLN A 141 -4.91 -1.21 -28.24
C GLN A 141 -6.42 -1.14 -28.47
N LEU A 142 -7.23 -1.57 -27.50
CA LEU A 142 -8.69 -1.50 -27.59
C LEU A 142 -9.19 -0.06 -27.72
N SER A 143 -8.58 0.88 -26.98
CA SER A 143 -8.94 2.30 -27.05
C SER A 143 -8.78 2.87 -28.46
N SER A 144 -7.76 2.40 -29.19
CA SER A 144 -7.44 2.82 -30.56
C SER A 144 -8.40 2.26 -31.63
N VAL A 145 -9.12 1.17 -31.34
CA VAL A 145 -10.05 0.56 -32.31
C VAL A 145 -11.28 1.47 -32.52
N ARG A 146 -11.56 1.79 -33.79
CA ARG A 146 -12.72 2.59 -34.19
C ARG A 146 -13.99 1.75 -34.24
N THR A 147 -15.11 2.32 -33.79
CA THR A 147 -16.43 1.66 -33.80
C THR A 147 -17.34 2.14 -34.94
N TYR A 148 -16.97 3.21 -35.65
CA TYR A 148 -17.71 3.80 -36.78
C TYR A 148 -19.19 4.12 -36.48
N GLY A 149 -19.57 4.28 -35.21
CA GLY A 149 -20.97 4.46 -34.81
C GLY A 149 -21.84 3.21 -34.96
N VAL A 150 -21.25 2.05 -35.27
CA VAL A 150 -21.95 0.77 -35.37
C VAL A 150 -22.22 0.25 -33.96
N VAL A 151 -23.50 0.09 -33.62
CA VAL A 151 -23.96 -0.35 -32.29
C VAL A 151 -23.28 -1.65 -31.86
N GLU A 152 -23.21 -2.63 -32.76
CA GLU A 152 -22.58 -3.93 -32.47
C GLU A 152 -21.10 -3.82 -32.10
N LEU A 153 -20.35 -2.90 -32.74
CA LEU A 153 -18.95 -2.65 -32.43
C LEU A 153 -18.76 -1.86 -31.14
N ILE A 154 -19.69 -0.94 -30.82
CA ILE A 154 -19.70 -0.21 -29.55
C ILE A 154 -19.90 -1.22 -28.41
N ASP A 155 -20.95 -2.05 -28.50
CA ASP A 155 -21.26 -3.08 -27.51
C ASP A 155 -20.10 -4.07 -27.35
N MET A 156 -19.46 -4.47 -28.46
CA MET A 156 -18.31 -5.36 -28.41
C MET A 156 -17.12 -4.70 -27.72
N LYS A 157 -16.78 -3.46 -28.06
CA LYS A 157 -15.69 -2.71 -27.43
C LYS A 157 -15.92 -2.58 -25.92
N GLU A 158 -17.14 -2.27 -25.51
CA GLU A 158 -17.49 -2.20 -24.09
C GLU A 158 -17.33 -3.55 -23.37
N ARG A 159 -17.77 -4.65 -23.99
CA ARG A 159 -17.60 -6.00 -23.41
C ARG A 159 -16.12 -6.37 -23.23
N VAL A 160 -15.28 -6.07 -24.23
CA VAL A 160 -13.84 -6.35 -24.13
C VAL A 160 -13.19 -5.44 -23.08
N GLN A 161 -13.57 -4.16 -23.04
CA GLN A 161 -13.07 -3.20 -22.04
C GLN A 161 -13.39 -3.66 -20.62
N MET A 162 -14.65 -4.03 -20.36
CA MET A 162 -15.08 -4.58 -19.07
C MET A 162 -14.31 -5.84 -18.69
N SER A 163 -13.98 -6.69 -19.67
CA SER A 163 -13.21 -7.91 -19.43
C SER A 163 -11.78 -7.59 -19.00
N ILE A 164 -11.11 -6.63 -19.67
CA ILE A 164 -9.77 -6.18 -19.29
C ILE A 164 -9.79 -5.54 -17.90
N ASP A 165 -10.73 -4.62 -17.65
CA ASP A 165 -10.84 -3.92 -16.38
C ASP A 165 -11.10 -4.88 -15.21
N ARG A 166 -11.91 -5.92 -15.42
CA ARG A 166 -12.14 -6.96 -14.40
C ARG A 166 -10.88 -7.74 -14.05
N VAL A 167 -10.01 -8.02 -15.03
CA VAL A 167 -8.74 -8.71 -14.78
C VAL A 167 -7.77 -7.79 -14.04
N LEU A 168 -7.66 -6.53 -14.46
CA LEU A 168 -6.85 -5.52 -13.77
C LEU A 168 -7.30 -5.35 -12.31
N GLN A 169 -8.60 -5.28 -12.07
CA GLN A 169 -9.17 -5.19 -10.73
C GLN A 169 -8.76 -6.40 -9.87
N LYS A 170 -8.89 -7.63 -10.39
CA LYS A 170 -8.45 -8.84 -9.67
C LYS A 170 -6.97 -8.83 -9.34
N MET A 171 -6.13 -8.31 -10.24
CA MET A 171 -4.70 -8.16 -9.97
C MET A 171 -4.45 -7.15 -8.86
N GLN A 172 -5.17 -6.02 -8.86
CA GLN A 172 -5.06 -5.02 -7.80
C GLN A 172 -5.50 -5.57 -6.44
N GLU A 173 -6.62 -6.30 -6.38
CA GLU A 173 -7.08 -7.00 -5.18
C GLU A 173 -6.01 -7.97 -4.68
N ARG A 174 -5.42 -8.75 -5.58
CA ARG A 174 -4.35 -9.69 -5.22
C ARG A 174 -3.07 -9.00 -4.73
N GLN A 175 -2.70 -7.87 -5.33
CA GLN A 175 -1.57 -7.07 -4.87
C GLN A 175 -1.81 -6.53 -3.46
N LEU A 176 -3.04 -6.10 -3.16
CA LEU A 176 -3.43 -5.63 -1.83
C LEU A 176 -3.33 -6.75 -0.79
N GLU A 177 -3.88 -7.94 -1.08
CA GLU A 177 -3.77 -9.11 -0.20
C GLU A 177 -2.31 -9.45 0.13
N LEU A 178 -1.44 -9.46 -0.89
CA LEU A 178 -0.02 -9.76 -0.71
C LEU A 178 0.72 -8.66 0.05
N HIS A 179 0.32 -7.40 -0.11
CA HIS A 179 0.85 -6.28 0.65
C HIS A 179 0.46 -6.37 2.13
N GLU A 180 -0.79 -6.72 2.45
CA GLU A 180 -1.22 -6.94 3.83
C GLU A 180 -0.42 -8.07 4.50
N GLN A 181 -0.21 -9.18 3.80
CA GLN A 181 0.62 -10.29 4.28
C GLN A 181 2.09 -9.87 4.49
N TYR A 182 2.64 -9.10 3.56
CA TYR A 182 3.98 -8.54 3.67
C TYR A 182 4.11 -7.66 4.92
N MET A 183 3.15 -6.77 5.16
CA MET A 183 3.12 -5.88 6.32
C MET A 183 3.01 -6.65 7.63
N ILE A 184 2.15 -7.67 7.70
CA ILE A 184 2.03 -8.53 8.90
C ILE A 184 3.37 -9.20 9.19
N SER A 185 4.02 -9.78 8.17
CA SER A 185 5.33 -10.43 8.33
C SER A 185 6.43 -9.44 8.77
N HIS A 186 6.48 -8.25 8.18
CA HIS A 186 7.52 -7.27 8.52
C HIS A 186 7.31 -6.68 9.92
N MET A 187 6.07 -6.37 10.29
CA MET A 187 5.74 -5.90 11.64
C MET A 187 6.01 -6.98 12.68
N HIS A 188 5.79 -8.25 12.35
CA HIS A 188 6.12 -9.37 13.23
C HIS A 188 7.63 -9.43 13.52
N ASP A 189 8.46 -9.38 12.47
CA ASP A 189 9.92 -9.47 12.62
C ASP A 189 10.51 -8.27 13.38
N ASP A 190 10.02 -7.06 13.11
CA ASP A 190 10.40 -5.86 13.84
C ASP A 190 10.00 -5.96 15.33
N THR A 191 8.79 -6.43 15.60
CA THR A 191 8.26 -6.57 16.97
C THR A 191 9.01 -7.65 17.77
N ALA A 192 9.28 -8.80 17.15
CA ALA A 192 10.08 -9.87 17.75
C ALA A 192 11.49 -9.38 18.10
N THR A 193 12.10 -8.59 17.22
CA THR A 193 13.43 -8.00 17.45
C THR A 193 13.42 -7.01 18.62
N VAL A 194 12.38 -6.19 18.74
CA VAL A 194 12.19 -5.28 19.87
C VAL A 194 12.05 -6.05 21.19
N LEU A 195 11.24 -7.12 21.21
CA LEU A 195 11.05 -7.96 22.40
C LEU A 195 12.35 -8.66 22.82
N GLU A 196 13.11 -9.21 21.88
CA GLU A 196 14.38 -9.88 22.18
C GLU A 196 15.46 -8.89 22.67
N THR A 197 15.51 -7.69 22.08
CA THR A 197 16.40 -6.61 22.54
C THR A 197 16.05 -6.17 23.96
N LEU A 198 14.75 -6.02 24.25
CA LEU A 198 14.27 -5.66 25.58
C LEU A 198 14.58 -6.75 26.59
N HIS A 199 14.32 -8.02 26.26
CA HIS A 199 14.64 -9.17 27.11
C HIS A 199 16.14 -9.25 27.43
N THR A 200 17.00 -9.06 26.41
CA THR A 200 18.45 -9.01 26.58
C THR A 200 18.87 -7.86 27.49
N SER A 201 18.25 -6.69 27.33
CA SER A 201 18.52 -5.51 28.15
C SER A 201 18.12 -5.72 29.61
N VAL A 202 16.94 -6.30 29.87
CA VAL A 202 16.47 -6.66 31.21
C VAL A 202 17.46 -7.59 31.89
N ARG A 203 17.88 -8.66 31.20
CA ARG A 203 18.86 -9.62 31.73
C ARG A 203 20.22 -8.99 31.99
N ALA A 204 20.69 -8.11 31.10
CA ALA A 204 21.96 -7.40 31.28
C ALA A 204 21.90 -6.44 32.48
N SER A 205 20.79 -5.74 32.67
CA SER A 205 20.55 -4.90 33.85
C SER A 205 20.50 -5.73 35.13
N ALA A 206 19.79 -6.86 35.14
CA ALA A 206 19.71 -7.74 36.31
C ALA A 206 21.08 -8.22 36.80
N LYS A 207 21.98 -8.57 35.87
CA LYS A 207 23.38 -8.96 36.19
C LYS A 207 24.20 -7.83 36.82
N ARG A 208 23.81 -6.58 36.61
CA ARG A 208 24.51 -5.37 37.09
C ARG A 208 23.82 -4.75 38.31
N PHE A 209 22.80 -5.41 38.85
CA PHE A 209 22.13 -4.91 40.03
C PHE A 209 23.08 -4.82 41.21
N TRP A 210 22.96 -3.70 41.91
CA TRP A 210 23.77 -3.38 43.07
C TRP A 210 22.91 -3.48 44.32
N TYR A 211 23.33 -4.34 45.24
CA TYR A 211 22.62 -4.66 46.47
C TYR A 211 23.43 -4.18 47.68
N PRO A 212 23.17 -2.97 48.20
CA PRO A 212 23.89 -2.47 49.37
C PRO A 212 23.48 -3.19 50.65
N ASP A 213 24.41 -3.36 51.58
CA ASP A 213 24.15 -3.95 52.90
C ASP A 213 23.32 -3.03 53.80
N GLU A 214 23.41 -1.71 53.56
CA GLU A 214 22.70 -0.67 54.32
C GLU A 214 21.82 0.15 53.40
N LEU A 215 20.58 0.41 53.85
CA LEU A 215 19.61 1.26 53.19
C LEU A 215 18.98 2.20 54.21
N GLU A 216 18.75 3.44 53.83
CA GLU A 216 18.08 4.43 54.69
C GLU A 216 16.57 4.39 54.47
N PHE A 217 15.78 4.20 55.52
CA PHE A 217 14.33 4.08 55.40
C PHE A 217 13.65 5.37 55.88
N SER A 218 12.56 5.74 55.21
CA SER A 218 11.72 6.86 55.64
C SER A 218 11.02 6.54 56.95
N HIS A 219 10.87 7.54 57.81
CA HIS A 219 10.10 7.44 59.06
C HIS A 219 8.58 7.45 58.81
N GLU A 220 8.13 7.89 57.63
CA GLU A 220 6.72 8.11 57.31
C GLU A 220 6.00 6.82 56.92
N ALA A 221 6.71 5.83 56.37
CA ALA A 221 6.09 4.61 55.85
C ALA A 221 7.00 3.38 56.04
N LYS A 222 6.39 2.27 56.48
CA LYS A 222 7.10 0.99 56.69
C LYS A 222 7.72 0.49 55.40
N ASN A 223 8.99 0.09 55.46
CA ASN A 223 9.73 -0.44 54.30
C ASN A 223 9.63 0.48 53.07
N ARG A 224 9.72 1.79 53.27
CA ARG A 224 9.88 2.78 52.20
C ARG A 224 11.26 3.39 52.31
N LEU A 225 11.97 3.48 51.19
CA LEU A 225 13.29 4.08 51.14
C LEU A 225 13.18 5.61 51.24
N ALA A 226 14.10 6.22 51.97
CA ALA A 226 14.29 7.67 51.94
C ALA A 226 15.03 8.07 50.65
N GLU A 227 14.70 9.22 50.08
CA GLU A 227 15.38 9.77 48.90
C GLU A 227 16.70 10.45 49.29
N THR A 228 17.66 9.64 49.72
CA THR A 228 18.98 10.11 50.15
C THR A 228 20.05 9.77 49.11
N GLY A 229 21.19 10.45 49.21
CA GLY A 229 22.34 10.18 48.33
C GLY A 229 22.81 8.72 48.36
N LYS A 230 22.70 8.05 49.53
CA LYS A 230 23.09 6.64 49.70
C LYS A 230 22.15 5.68 48.97
N ASN A 231 20.84 5.95 49.01
CA ASN A 231 19.85 5.10 48.36
C ASN A 231 19.71 5.36 46.86
N ARG A 232 20.21 6.51 46.36
CA ARG A 232 20.01 6.96 44.98
C ARG A 232 20.31 5.87 43.94
N ARG A 233 21.42 5.15 44.07
CA ARG A 233 21.79 4.06 43.14
C ARG A 233 20.86 2.85 43.24
N PHE A 234 20.34 2.54 44.42
CA PHE A 234 19.39 1.44 44.60
C PHE A 234 18.00 1.81 44.06
N ILE A 235 17.55 3.04 44.32
CA ILE A 235 16.28 3.58 43.79
C ILE A 235 16.32 3.64 42.26
N ALA A 236 17.42 4.12 41.66
CA ALA A 236 17.57 4.19 40.21
C ALA A 236 17.41 2.83 39.51
N GLN A 237 17.67 1.71 40.19
CA GLN A 237 17.41 0.37 39.63
C GLN A 237 15.91 0.07 39.53
N PHE A 238 15.08 0.54 40.47
CA PHE A 238 13.63 0.45 40.35
C PHE A 238 13.10 1.30 39.19
N ASP A 239 13.63 2.52 39.03
CA ASP A 239 13.26 3.40 37.92
C ASP A 239 13.58 2.73 36.59
N ARG A 240 14.77 2.11 36.47
CA ARG A 240 15.16 1.38 35.27
C ARG A 240 14.24 0.19 34.95
N ILE A 241 13.79 -0.55 35.96
CA ILE A 241 12.81 -1.64 35.75
C ILE A 241 11.45 -1.09 35.30
N ASN A 242 11.02 0.05 35.87
CA ASN A 242 9.78 0.71 35.46
C ASN A 242 9.86 1.24 34.01
N GLU A 243 11.03 1.72 33.57
CA GLU A 243 11.28 2.06 32.17
C GLU A 243 11.10 0.84 31.26
N PHE A 244 11.70 -0.30 31.58
CA PHE A 244 11.50 -1.54 30.80
C PHE A 244 10.03 -1.96 30.75
N LYS A 245 9.29 -1.82 31.85
CA LYS A 245 7.85 -2.09 31.88
C LYS A 245 7.08 -1.12 30.98
N ALA A 246 7.44 0.16 30.99
CA ALA A 246 6.82 1.16 30.12
C ALA A 246 7.14 0.92 28.65
N GLU A 247 8.36 0.48 28.32
CA GLU A 247 8.76 0.06 26.97
C GLU A 247 7.97 -1.18 26.53
N LEU A 248 7.87 -2.21 27.37
CA LEU A 248 7.10 -3.43 27.08
C LEU A 248 5.62 -3.14 26.81
N ASN A 249 5.03 -2.17 27.52
CA ASN A 249 3.63 -1.78 27.34
C ASN A 249 3.36 -1.02 26.02
N LYS A 250 4.40 -0.49 25.35
CA LYS A 250 4.26 0.17 24.05
C LYS A 250 4.25 -0.81 22.89
N VAL A 251 4.69 -2.05 23.12
CA VAL A 251 4.75 -3.10 22.10
C VAL A 251 3.35 -3.69 21.93
N ASP A 252 2.74 -3.49 20.75
CA ASP A 252 1.47 -4.16 20.42
C ASP A 252 1.77 -5.55 19.85
N VAL A 253 1.22 -6.56 20.50
CA VAL A 253 1.40 -7.98 20.15
C VAL A 253 0.07 -8.68 19.87
N ARG A 254 -1.05 -7.93 19.84
CA ARG A 254 -2.38 -8.53 19.72
C ARG A 254 -2.57 -9.26 18.40
N GLY A 255 -3.08 -10.48 18.50
CA GLY A 255 -3.43 -11.30 17.34
C GLY A 255 -2.27 -12.18 16.85
N ASP A 256 -1.11 -12.11 17.49
CA ASP A 256 0.01 -13.01 17.24
C ASP A 256 0.34 -13.84 18.50
N PRO A 257 0.04 -15.16 18.51
CA PRO A 257 0.25 -15.99 19.68
C PRO A 257 1.74 -16.17 20.03
N GLU A 258 2.65 -16.06 19.07
CA GLU A 258 4.08 -16.20 19.28
C GLU A 258 4.65 -14.94 19.94
N LEU A 259 4.31 -13.75 19.42
CA LEU A 259 4.69 -12.48 20.04
C LEU A 259 4.06 -12.31 21.42
N GLU A 260 2.81 -12.74 21.62
CA GLU A 260 2.18 -12.75 22.94
C GLU A 260 2.92 -13.64 23.95
N ALA A 261 3.43 -14.79 23.51
CA ALA A 261 4.23 -15.67 24.35
C ALA A 261 5.57 -15.02 24.71
N GLN A 262 6.26 -14.42 23.74
CA GLN A 262 7.51 -13.69 23.98
C GLN A 262 7.30 -12.49 24.91
N HIS A 263 6.26 -11.69 24.71
CA HIS A 263 5.89 -10.57 25.58
C HIS A 263 5.72 -11.00 27.03
N LYS A 264 5.02 -12.13 27.26
CA LYS A 264 4.86 -12.72 28.59
C LYS A 264 6.20 -13.12 29.21
N VAL A 265 7.11 -13.72 28.45
CA VAL A 265 8.46 -14.07 28.93
C VAL A 265 9.20 -12.82 29.40
N VAL A 266 9.18 -11.73 28.63
CA VAL A 266 9.82 -10.47 29.03
C VAL A 266 9.14 -9.87 30.28
N SER A 267 7.81 -9.90 30.32
CA SER A 267 7.03 -9.43 31.47
C SER A 267 7.40 -10.16 32.77
N ILE A 268 7.54 -11.49 32.70
CA ILE A 268 7.97 -12.33 33.82
C ILE A 268 9.38 -11.92 34.27
N ALA A 269 10.33 -11.79 33.34
CA ALA A 269 11.71 -11.42 33.67
C ALA A 269 11.80 -10.04 34.36
N ILE A 270 11.03 -9.05 33.90
CA ILE A 270 10.91 -7.73 34.55
C ILE A 270 10.34 -7.89 35.96
N GLY A 271 9.30 -8.70 36.11
CA GLY A 271 8.67 -9.02 37.40
C GLY A 271 9.66 -9.63 38.39
N GLU A 272 10.43 -10.63 37.96
CA GLU A 272 11.47 -11.29 38.78
C GLU A 272 12.54 -10.30 39.23
N CYS A 273 13.03 -9.44 38.32
CA CYS A 273 13.96 -8.38 38.64
C CYS A 273 13.41 -7.45 39.73
N TYR A 274 12.16 -7.01 39.58
CA TYR A 274 11.51 -6.15 40.56
C TYR A 274 11.36 -6.82 41.93
N GLN A 275 10.95 -8.10 41.94
CA GLN A 275 10.81 -8.87 43.17
C GLN A 275 12.15 -9.09 43.86
N SER A 276 13.24 -9.30 43.11
CA SER A 276 14.58 -9.46 43.70
C SER A 276 15.02 -8.20 44.47
N LEU A 277 14.80 -7.01 43.90
CA LEU A 277 15.10 -5.74 44.57
C LEU A 277 14.20 -5.55 45.79
N LYS A 278 12.89 -5.86 45.69
CA LYS A 278 11.97 -5.76 46.83
C LYS A 278 12.29 -6.74 47.95
N ALA A 279 12.71 -7.96 47.62
CA ALA A 279 13.13 -8.96 48.59
C ALA A 279 14.38 -8.49 49.34
N HIS A 280 15.36 -7.94 48.63
CA HIS A 280 16.55 -7.35 49.26
C HIS A 280 16.20 -6.17 50.15
N GLN A 281 15.39 -5.23 49.65
CA GLN A 281 14.92 -4.07 50.42
C GLN A 281 14.27 -4.49 51.74
N ARG A 282 13.40 -5.51 51.69
CA ARG A 282 12.72 -6.07 52.86
C ARG A 282 13.71 -6.74 53.82
N LYS A 283 14.65 -7.54 53.29
CA LYS A 283 15.69 -8.21 54.08
C LYS A 283 16.53 -7.20 54.88
N VAL A 284 16.99 -6.11 54.24
CA VAL A 284 17.76 -5.06 54.90
C VAL A 284 16.91 -4.35 55.97
N TYR A 285 15.65 -4.04 55.66
CA TYR A 285 14.71 -3.44 56.61
C TYR A 285 14.49 -4.30 57.86
N ASP A 286 14.26 -5.60 57.67
CA ASP A 286 14.00 -6.54 58.76
C ASP A 286 15.24 -6.73 59.64
N ASN A 287 16.44 -6.78 59.03
CA ASN A 287 17.70 -6.85 59.76
C ASN A 287 17.95 -5.60 60.63
N LEU A 288 17.56 -4.41 60.14
CA LEU A 288 17.68 -3.16 60.89
C LEU A 288 16.70 -3.12 62.08
N LYS A 289 15.47 -3.60 61.87
CA LYS A 289 14.39 -3.53 62.87
C LYS A 289 14.47 -4.65 63.92
N TYR A 290 14.97 -5.82 63.53
CA TYR A 290 15.07 -7.01 64.38
C TYR A 290 16.47 -7.60 64.26
N PRO A 291 17.51 -6.93 64.79
CA PRO A 291 18.86 -7.45 64.75
C PRO A 291 18.88 -8.81 65.44
N LYS A 292 19.30 -9.86 64.70
CA LYS A 292 19.47 -11.19 65.27
C LYS A 292 20.45 -11.06 66.45
N ARG A 293 20.02 -11.42 67.67
CA ARG A 293 20.90 -11.50 68.83
C ARG A 293 22.08 -12.41 68.47
N SER A 294 23.26 -11.83 68.31
CA SER A 294 24.50 -12.57 68.16
C SER A 294 24.73 -13.32 69.46
N ASN A 295 24.59 -14.65 69.42
CA ASN A 295 25.07 -15.54 70.46
C ASN A 295 26.60 -15.48 70.43
N THR A 296 27.18 -14.56 71.20
CA THR A 296 28.58 -14.62 71.61
C THR A 296 28.72 -15.74 72.65
N VAL A 297 29.46 -16.78 72.28
CA VAL A 297 30.04 -17.79 73.17
C VAL A 297 31.33 -17.23 73.73
#